data_AF-A0A947UAG9-F1
#
_entry.id   AF-A0A947UAG9-F1
#
_cell.length_a   1.000
_cell.length_b   1.000
_cell.length_c   1.000
_cell.angle_alpha   90.00
_cell.angle_beta   90.00
_cell.angle_gamma   90.00
#
_symmetry.space_group_name_H-M   'P 1'
#
loop_
_entity.id
_entity.type
_entity.pdbx_description
1 polymer ?
#
loop_
_entity_poly.entity_id
_entity_poly.type
_entity_poly.pdbx_seq_one_letter_code
_entity_poly.pdbx_strand_id
1 'polypeptide(L)' 'MRVADFNFELPDALIARHPLAERRASRLLVLDGPTGALAHKQFSDLLDYLRPGDLMV' A
#
# COMPACT_ATOMS: atom_id res chain seq x y z
N MET A 1 23.24 -8.65 2.59
CA MET A 1 22.03 -8.15 3.29
C MET A 1 21.73 -9.08 4.43
N ARG A 2 21.45 -8.53 5.63
CA ARG A 2 21.06 -9.30 6.82
C ARG A 2 19.56 -9.15 7.01
N VAL A 3 18.90 -10.18 7.54
CA VAL A 3 17.45 -10.11 7.86
C VAL A 3 17.13 -8.92 8.76
N ALA A 4 18.03 -8.60 9.69
CA ALA A 4 17.90 -7.47 10.60
C ALA A 4 17.79 -6.10 9.90
N ASP A 5 18.30 -5.96 8.67
CA ASP A 5 18.23 -4.70 7.93
C ASP A 5 16.78 -4.37 7.49
N PHE A 6 15.83 -5.29 7.66
CA PHE A 6 14.40 -5.15 7.32
C PHE A 6 13.47 -5.19 8.54
N ASN A 7 14.02 -5.12 9.76
CA ASN A 7 13.22 -5.10 10.98
C ASN A 7 12.61 -3.71 11.23
N PHE A 8 11.33 -3.67 11.62
CA PHE A 8 10.64 -2.44 12.00
C PHE A 8 9.67 -2.70 13.15
N GLU A 9 9.33 -1.65 13.89
CA GLU A 9 8.35 -1.75 14.97
C GLU A 9 6.94 -1.83 14.39
N LEU A 10 6.23 -2.93 14.67
CA LEU A 10 4.84 -3.12 14.26
C LEU A 10 3.96 -3.39 15.48
N PRO A 11 3.19 -2.39 15.97
CA PRO A 11 2.22 -2.60 17.02
C PRO A 11 1.17 -3.64 16.64
N ASP A 12 0.90 -4.60 17.54
CA ASP A 12 -0.04 -5.71 17.31
C ASP A 12 -1.46 -5.23 16.95
N ALA A 13 -1.87 -4.09 17.50
CA ALA A 13 -3.17 -3.47 17.24
C ALA A 13 -3.34 -2.97 15.79
N LEU A 14 -2.24 -2.77 15.05
CA LEU A 14 -2.27 -2.36 13.63
C LEU A 14 -2.33 -3.56 12.68
N ILE A 15 -2.26 -4.79 13.20
CA ILE A 15 -2.36 -6.02 12.40
C ILE A 15 -3.83 -6.35 12.21
N ALA A 16 -4.34 -6.11 10.99
CA ALA A 16 -5.69 -6.52 10.62
C ALA A 16 -5.82 -8.05 10.69
N ARG A 17 -6.70 -8.55 11.57
CA ARG A 17 -6.98 -9.99 11.73
C ARG A 17 -8.00 -10.52 10.71
N HIS A 18 -8.83 -9.63 10.19
CA HIS A 18 -9.88 -9.93 9.21
C HIS A 18 -9.90 -8.81 8.16
N PRO A 19 -10.31 -9.10 6.92
CA PRO A 19 -10.51 -8.06 5.91
C PRO A 19 -11.67 -7.13 6.29
N LEU A 20 -11.68 -5.92 5.70
CA LEU A 20 -12.84 -5.04 5.77
C LEU A 20 -14.04 -5.68 5.04
N ALA A 21 -15.25 -5.40 5.53
CA ALA A 21 -16.49 -5.89 4.92
C ALA A 21 -16.63 -5.45 3.46
N GLU A 22 -16.28 -4.19 3.18
CA GLU A 22 -16.12 -3.66 1.83
C GLU A 22 -14.65 -3.65 1.44
N ARG A 23 -14.23 -4.59 0.59
CA ARG A 23 -12.82 -4.75 0.20
C ARG A 23 -12.21 -3.50 -0.41
N ARG A 24 -13.00 -2.68 -1.14
CA ARG A 24 -12.53 -1.47 -1.82
C ARG A 24 -12.31 -0.28 -0.87
N ALA A 25 -12.75 -0.38 0.39
CA ALA A 25 -12.59 0.65 1.41
C ALA A 25 -11.23 0.60 2.12
N SER A 26 -10.30 -0.26 1.67
CA SER A 26 -8.95 -0.29 2.23
C SER A 26 -8.15 0.94 1.84
N ARG A 27 -7.28 1.38 2.76
CA ARG A 27 -6.29 2.44 2.51
C ARG A 27 -5.26 1.99 1.46
N LEU A 28 -4.77 2.94 0.68
CA LEU A 28 -3.68 2.77 -0.28
C LEU A 28 -2.53 3.73 0.09
N LEU A 29 -1.33 3.19 0.31
CA LEU A 29 -0.12 3.98 0.45
C LEU A 29 0.60 4.02 -0.91
N VAL A 30 0.76 5.21 -1.46
CA VAL A 30 1.48 5.44 -2.71
C VAL A 30 2.90 5.91 -2.36
N LEU A 31 3.89 5.25 -2.96
CA LEU A 31 5.30 5.60 -2.87
C LEU A 31 5.81 5.93 -4.27
N ASP A 32 6.35 7.13 -4.44
CA ASP A 32 7.15 7.47 -5.61
C ASP A 32 8.56 6.90 -5.43
N GLY A 33 8.93 5.92 -6.26
CA GLY A 33 10.23 5.24 -6.16
C GLY A 33 11.46 6.16 -6.28
N PRO A 34 11.50 7.08 -7.26
CA PRO A 34 12.63 8.00 -7.44
C PRO A 34 12.81 9.03 -6.33
N THR A 35 11.73 9.66 -5.86
CA THR A 35 11.81 10.78 -4.90
C THR A 35 11.58 10.35 -3.45
N GLY A 36 11.00 9.17 -3.23
CA GLY A 36 10.56 8.72 -1.92
C GLY A 36 9.29 9.42 -1.42
N ALA A 37 8.62 10.21 -2.25
CA ALA A 37 7.40 10.91 -1.86
C ALA A 37 6.29 9.92 -1.50
N LEU A 38 5.60 10.18 -0.39
CA LEU A 38 4.50 9.37 0.11
C LEU A 38 3.17 10.10 -0.03
N ALA A 39 2.13 9.36 -0.39
CA ALA A 39 0.75 9.84 -0.34
C ALA A 39 -0.20 8.78 0.21
N HIS A 40 -1.18 9.22 0.99
CA HIS A 40 -2.28 8.38 1.48
C HIS A 40 -3.52 8.56 0.59
N LYS A 41 -4.08 7.45 0.13
CA LYS A 41 -5.24 7.37 -0.78
C LYS A 41 -6.20 6.27 -0.34
N GLN A 42 -7.32 6.14 -1.04
CA GLN A 42 -8.21 4.98 -0.96
C GLN A 42 -7.91 4.00 -2.10
N PHE A 43 -8.17 2.71 -1.91
CA PHE A 43 -7.92 1.71 -2.95
C PHE A 43 -8.78 1.94 -4.22
N SER A 44 -9.92 2.61 -4.10
CA SER A 44 -10.71 3.10 -5.23
C SER A 44 -9.91 4.00 -6.19
N ASP A 45 -8.95 4.75 -5.65
CA ASP A 45 -8.17 5.75 -6.38
C ASP A 45 -7.05 5.11 -7.23
N LEU A 46 -6.86 3.79 -7.13
CA LEU A 46 -5.85 3.06 -7.90
C LEU A 46 -5.96 3.31 -9.41
N LEU A 47 -7.19 3.50 -9.91
CA LEU A 47 -7.44 3.74 -11.32
C LEU A 47 -6.81 5.04 -11.83
N ASP A 48 -6.61 6.05 -10.97
CA ASP A 48 -5.96 7.31 -11.33
C ASP A 48 -4.46 7.16 -11.60
N TYR A 49 -3.87 6.04 -11.17
CA TYR A 49 -2.45 5.72 -11.32
C TYR A 49 -2.16 4.78 -12.48
N LEU A 50 -3.20 4.23 -13.13
CA LEU A 50 -3.07 3.36 -14.29
C LEU A 50 -3.17 4.19 -15.57
N ARG A 51 -2.33 3.84 -16.55
CA ARG A 51 -2.34 4.43 -17.88
C ARG A 51 -2.84 3.41 -18.89
N PRO A 52 -3.45 3.86 -20.00
CA PRO A 52 -3.78 2.97 -21.11
C PRO A 52 -2.53 2.20 -21.57
N GLY A 53 -2.64 0.87 -21.62
CA GLY A 53 -1.53 -0.01 -21.98
C GLY A 53 -0.83 -0.67 -20.78
N ASP A 54 -1.11 -0.24 -19.55
CA ASP A 54 -0.60 -0.92 -18.36
C ASP A 54 -1.24 -2.30 -18.20
N LEU A 55 -0.43 -3.29 -17.81
CA LEU A 55 -0.87 -4.64 -17.46
C LEU A 55 -0.74 -4.85 -15.95
N MET A 56 -1.87 -5.07 -15.28
CA MET A 56 -1.90 -5.47 -13.88
C MET A 56 -1.84 -7.00 -13.79
N VAL A 57 -0.80 -7.53 -13.15
CA VAL A 57 -0.54 -8.98 -12.97
C VAL A 57 -0.83 -9.39 -11.53
#